data_AF-A0A1Y3NPD4-F1
#
_entry.id   AF-A0A1Y3NPD4-F1
#
_cell.length_a   1.000
_cell.length_b   1.000
_cell.length_c   1.000
_cell.angle_alpha   90.00
_cell.angle_beta   90.00
_cell.angle_gamma   90.00
#
_symmetry.space_group_name_H-M   'P 1'
#
loop_
_entity.id
_entity.type
_entity.pdbx_description
1 polymer ?
#
loop_
_entity_poly.entity_id
_entity_poly.type
_entity_poly.pdbx_seq_one_letter_code
_entity_poly.pdbx_strand_id
1 'polypeptide(L)'
;MKGLKKLLKDKTLFREYVEFCKNECCVENTLFYKEYHTFKDAIYKYSNRKNQDNSISISTLIVDDQDITTLYNDSSATTSYGNSTKYSNNDNSNNISSTNNNSNFIDYSSSSQYNSKYNKINLSSILKMAQNIIEKFILPNSEYEISVDNKISKKVITTFNKYKEMDSNNSLFIEDFENSDLTSIFDDAYEEVLTNLYLNTYLKYIKKGLKD
;
A
#
# COMPACT_ATOMS: atom_id res chain seq x y z
N MET A 1 -8.99 -0.86 23.27
CA MET A 1 -8.36 -1.31 22.00
C MET A 1 -8.79 -2.70 21.49
N LYS A 2 -9.16 -3.70 22.32
CA LYS A 2 -9.54 -5.05 21.81
C LYS A 2 -10.66 -5.03 20.76
N GLY A 3 -11.68 -4.18 20.94
CA GLY A 3 -12.78 -3.98 19.98
C GLY A 3 -12.30 -3.48 18.61
N LEU A 4 -11.53 -2.39 18.59
CA LEU A 4 -10.91 -1.86 17.36
C LEU A 4 -10.06 -2.94 16.66
N LYS A 5 -9.18 -3.65 17.38
CA LYS A 5 -8.35 -4.72 16.79
C LYS A 5 -9.20 -5.85 16.19
N LYS A 6 -10.40 -6.11 16.71
CA LYS A 6 -11.34 -7.10 16.13
C LYS A 6 -12.01 -6.53 14.87
N LEU A 7 -12.46 -5.28 14.93
CA LEU A 7 -13.06 -4.57 13.80
C LEU A 7 -12.10 -4.52 12.60
N LEU A 8 -10.84 -4.11 12.82
CA LEU A 8 -9.84 -3.96 11.75
C LEU A 8 -9.46 -5.29 11.08
N LYS A 9 -9.72 -6.43 11.75
CA LYS A 9 -9.49 -7.77 11.21
C LYS A 9 -10.68 -8.33 10.44
N ASP A 10 -11.87 -7.77 10.65
CA ASP A 10 -13.09 -8.20 9.95
C ASP A 10 -13.23 -7.36 8.67
N LYS A 11 -13.21 -8.02 7.50
CA LYS A 11 -13.23 -7.35 6.19
C LYS A 11 -14.45 -6.43 6.04
N THR A 12 -15.62 -6.87 6.47
CA THR A 12 -16.87 -6.12 6.31
C THR A 12 -16.89 -4.92 7.24
N LEU A 13 -16.58 -5.13 8.52
CA LEU A 13 -16.57 -4.04 9.50
C LEU A 13 -15.45 -3.03 9.21
N PHE A 14 -14.30 -3.50 8.73
CA PHE A 14 -13.20 -2.62 8.32
C PHE A 14 -13.61 -1.73 7.16
N ARG A 15 -14.30 -2.27 6.14
CA ARG A 15 -14.79 -1.47 5.00
C ARG A 15 -15.76 -0.37 5.45
N GLU A 16 -16.73 -0.71 6.29
CA GLU A 16 -17.68 0.25 6.83
C GLU A 16 -16.97 1.34 7.67
N TYR A 17 -15.99 0.93 8.47
CA TYR A 17 -15.20 1.85 9.28
C TYR A 17 -14.32 2.77 8.44
N VAL A 18 -13.79 2.30 7.30
CA VAL A 18 -13.07 3.15 6.35
C VAL A 18 -13.99 4.23 5.77
N GLU A 19 -15.23 3.89 5.42
CA GLU A 19 -16.23 4.90 4.98
C GLU A 19 -16.52 5.93 6.07
N PHE A 20 -16.60 5.49 7.32
CA PHE A 20 -16.68 6.41 8.45
C PHE A 20 -15.44 7.31 8.52
N CYS A 21 -14.24 6.75 8.34
CA CYS A 21 -12.99 7.50 8.41
C CYS A 21 -12.81 8.54 7.29
N LYS A 22 -13.39 8.32 6.12
CA LYS A 22 -13.43 9.34 5.05
C LYS A 22 -14.14 10.61 5.49
N ASN A 23 -15.21 10.46 6.27
CA ASN A 23 -16.01 11.58 6.77
C ASN A 23 -15.34 12.30 7.96
N GLU A 24 -14.49 11.60 8.70
CA GLU A 24 -13.80 12.13 9.90
C GLU A 24 -12.33 12.49 9.65
N CYS A 25 -11.88 12.53 8.39
CA CYS A 25 -10.51 12.86 7.99
C CYS A 25 -9.44 12.01 8.72
N CYS A 26 -9.65 10.68 8.80
CA CYS A 26 -8.70 9.72 9.39
C CYS A 26 -8.27 8.60 8.44
N VAL A 27 -8.38 8.87 7.14
CA VAL A 27 -8.21 7.86 6.10
C VAL A 27 -6.77 7.35 6.03
N GLU A 28 -5.81 8.25 6.22
CA GLU A 28 -4.37 7.99 6.25
C GLU A 28 -4.00 6.95 7.30
N ASN A 29 -4.63 6.98 8.48
CA ASN A 29 -4.42 6.01 9.54
C ASN A 29 -4.88 4.60 9.15
N THR A 30 -6.01 4.49 8.42
CA THR A 30 -6.52 3.19 7.93
C THR A 30 -5.71 2.64 6.76
N LEU A 31 -5.20 3.53 5.91
CA LEU A 31 -4.31 3.19 4.81
C LEU A 31 -2.97 2.66 5.34
N PHE A 32 -2.37 3.37 6.30
CA PHE A 32 -1.14 2.95 6.95
C PHE A 32 -1.31 1.58 7.62
N TYR A 33 -2.43 1.34 8.32
CA TYR A 33 -2.75 0.03 8.90
C TYR A 33 -2.66 -1.11 7.87
N LYS A 34 -3.25 -0.92 6.69
CA LYS A 34 -3.23 -1.90 5.61
C LYS A 34 -1.82 -2.13 5.05
N GLU A 35 -1.09 -1.06 4.78
CA GLU A 35 0.28 -1.13 4.25
C GLU A 35 1.25 -1.77 5.25
N TYR A 36 1.12 -1.45 6.54
CA TYR A 36 1.87 -2.09 7.63
C TYR A 36 1.67 -3.60 7.65
N HIS A 37 0.42 -4.07 7.59
CA HIS A 37 0.15 -5.51 7.57
C HIS A 37 0.67 -6.19 6.30
N THR A 38 0.56 -5.53 5.16
CA THR A 38 1.13 -6.02 3.90
C THR A 38 2.65 -6.17 3.99
N PHE A 39 3.32 -5.21 4.64
CA PHE A 39 4.76 -5.27 4.92
C PHE A 39 5.14 -6.39 5.89
N LYS A 40 4.42 -6.56 7.00
CA LYS A 40 4.67 -7.67 7.95
C LYS A 40 4.46 -9.05 7.29
N ASP A 41 3.45 -9.18 6.44
CA ASP A 41 3.21 -10.41 5.67
C ASP A 41 4.37 -10.71 4.71
N ALA A 42 4.93 -9.68 4.05
CA ALA A 42 6.10 -9.84 3.18
C ALA A 42 7.33 -10.30 3.95
N ILE A 43 7.58 -9.73 5.14
CA ILE A 43 8.65 -10.18 6.05
C ILE A 43 8.44 -11.64 6.45
N TYR A 44 7.24 -12.00 6.92
CA TYR A 44 6.92 -13.36 7.35
C TYR A 44 7.14 -14.39 6.23
N LYS A 45 6.69 -14.07 5.01
CA LYS A 45 6.88 -14.92 3.82
C LYS A 45 8.36 -15.05 3.43
N TYR A 46 9.16 -14.01 3.64
CA TYR A 46 10.59 -14.04 3.37
C TYR A 46 11.34 -14.92 4.37
N SER A 47 11.08 -14.78 5.66
CA SER A 47 11.71 -15.60 6.72
C SER A 47 11.30 -17.07 6.65
N ASN A 48 10.04 -17.37 6.34
CA ASN A 48 9.54 -18.76 6.30
C ASN A 48 9.77 -19.51 4.99
N ARG A 49 10.66 -19.03 4.11
CA ARG A 49 11.00 -19.69 2.84
C ARG A 49 11.48 -21.13 2.99
N LYS A 50 11.97 -21.53 4.17
CA LYS A 50 12.45 -22.90 4.45
C LYS A 50 11.32 -23.92 4.69
N ASN A 51 10.06 -23.50 4.89
CA ASN A 51 8.93 -24.36 5.27
C ASN A 51 7.74 -24.30 4.28
N GLN A 52 8.01 -24.08 3.00
CA GLN A 52 7.00 -23.72 1.99
C GLN A 52 5.99 -24.81 1.63
N ASP A 53 6.12 -26.04 2.15
CA ASP A 53 5.22 -27.13 1.79
C ASP A 53 3.94 -27.23 2.64
N ASN A 54 3.79 -26.49 3.77
CA ASN A 54 2.63 -26.69 4.65
C ASN A 54 2.12 -25.47 5.46
N SER A 55 2.60 -24.24 5.24
CA SER A 55 2.11 -23.11 6.04
C SER A 55 0.85 -22.47 5.44
N ILE A 56 -0.28 -22.65 6.14
CA ILE A 56 -1.51 -21.90 5.92
C ILE A 56 -1.18 -20.42 6.14
N SER A 57 -1.19 -19.67 5.04
CA SER A 57 -1.01 -18.23 5.05
C SER A 57 -2.11 -17.58 5.88
N ILE A 58 -1.75 -16.73 6.85
CA ILE A 58 -2.68 -15.81 7.52
C ILE A 58 -3.30 -14.81 6.50
N SER A 59 -2.82 -14.82 5.26
CA SER A 59 -3.20 -13.89 4.19
C SER A 59 -4.53 -14.18 3.49
N THR A 60 -5.31 -15.20 3.85
CA THR A 60 -6.59 -15.47 3.14
C THR A 60 -7.71 -14.47 3.47
N LEU A 61 -7.48 -13.46 4.31
CA LEU A 61 -8.50 -12.46 4.65
C LEU A 61 -8.19 -11.03 4.19
N ILE A 62 -6.98 -10.73 3.69
CA ILE A 62 -6.59 -9.37 3.26
C ILE A 62 -6.04 -9.34 1.83
N VAL A 63 -5.62 -10.48 1.28
CA VAL A 63 -5.01 -10.58 -0.06
C VAL A 63 -6.06 -10.95 -1.12
N ASP A 64 -6.86 -9.96 -1.48
CA ASP A 64 -7.38 -9.69 -2.81
C ASP A 64 -8.55 -8.73 -2.63
N ASP A 65 -8.29 -7.44 -2.75
CA ASP A 65 -9.34 -6.45 -2.94
C ASP A 65 -8.72 -5.22 -3.60
N GLN A 66 -8.79 -5.20 -4.93
CA GLN A 66 -8.75 -3.94 -5.67
C GLN A 66 -9.82 -2.95 -5.14
N ASP A 67 -10.88 -3.46 -4.50
CA ASP A 67 -12.01 -2.71 -3.94
C ASP A 67 -11.66 -1.70 -2.84
N ILE A 68 -10.68 -1.97 -1.97
CA ILE A 68 -10.35 -0.99 -0.93
C ILE A 68 -9.57 0.19 -1.53
N THR A 69 -8.68 -0.07 -2.49
CA THR A 69 -7.98 0.98 -3.24
C THR A 69 -8.91 1.80 -4.13
N THR A 70 -9.95 1.20 -4.73
CA THR A 70 -10.96 1.97 -5.47
C THR A 70 -11.80 2.84 -4.54
N LEU A 71 -12.12 2.38 -3.32
CA LEU A 71 -12.77 3.23 -2.32
C LEU A 71 -11.96 4.50 -2.02
N TYR A 72 -10.63 4.48 -2.11
CA TYR A 72 -9.80 5.66 -1.88
C TYR A 72 -9.66 6.58 -3.11
N ASN A 73 -9.82 6.06 -4.32
CA ASN A 73 -9.67 6.83 -5.57
C ASN A 73 -10.96 7.55 -6.03
N ASP A 74 -12.12 7.17 -5.50
CA ASP A 74 -13.43 7.68 -5.94
C ASP A 74 -13.74 9.12 -5.45
N SER A 75 -12.80 9.76 -4.75
CA SER A 75 -12.88 11.17 -4.32
C SER A 75 -12.36 12.16 -5.37
N SER A 76 -11.80 11.69 -6.49
CA SER A 76 -11.40 12.56 -7.59
C SER A 76 -12.59 12.83 -8.51
N ALA A 77 -13.61 13.50 -7.97
CA ALA A 77 -14.54 14.25 -8.79
C ALA A 77 -13.71 15.22 -9.64
N THR A 78 -13.55 14.90 -10.92
CA THR A 78 -13.05 15.78 -11.95
C THR A 78 -13.81 17.10 -11.87
N THR A 79 -13.23 18.09 -11.21
CA THR A 79 -13.57 19.48 -11.41
C THR A 79 -13.03 19.85 -12.78
N SER A 80 -13.82 19.51 -13.81
CA SER A 80 -13.75 20.14 -15.12
C SER A 80 -14.02 21.63 -14.90
N TYR A 81 -12.96 22.39 -14.63
CA TYR A 81 -12.99 23.83 -14.80
C TYR A 81 -13.14 24.10 -16.29
N GLY A 82 -14.40 24.26 -16.70
CA GLY A 82 -14.76 24.85 -17.97
C GLY A 82 -14.23 26.27 -18.02
N ASN A 83 -13.07 26.45 -18.65
CA ASN A 83 -12.70 27.73 -19.20
C ASN A 83 -13.25 27.83 -20.62
N SER A 84 -14.45 28.40 -20.68
CA SER A 84 -14.98 29.03 -21.86
C SER A 84 -14.10 30.21 -22.27
N THR A 85 -13.25 30.02 -23.27
CA THR A 85 -12.80 31.13 -24.12
C THR A 85 -13.10 30.80 -25.56
N LYS A 86 -14.20 31.41 -26.02
CA LYS A 86 -14.52 31.60 -27.44
C LYS A 86 -13.33 32.27 -28.12
N TYR A 87 -12.73 31.61 -29.11
CA TYR A 87 -12.24 32.29 -30.30
C TYR A 87 -12.59 31.47 -31.54
N SER A 88 -13.32 32.14 -32.41
CA SER A 88 -13.76 31.74 -33.74
C SER A 88 -12.61 31.74 -34.74
N ASN A 89 -12.83 31.04 -35.86
CA ASN A 89 -12.09 31.03 -37.14
C ASN A 89 -11.04 29.91 -37.25
N ASN A 90 -10.94 29.12 -38.32
CA ASN A 90 -11.73 28.93 -39.54
C ASN A 90 -11.15 27.66 -40.22
N ASP A 91 -11.98 26.94 -40.98
CA ASP A 91 -11.66 26.11 -42.16
C ASP A 91 -10.31 25.34 -42.26
N ASN A 92 -10.37 23.99 -42.33
CA ASN A 92 -10.28 23.28 -43.62
C ASN A 92 -10.26 21.74 -43.49
N SER A 93 -10.95 21.12 -44.44
CA SER A 93 -11.04 19.69 -44.73
C SER A 93 -9.72 19.05 -45.18
N ASN A 94 -9.57 17.73 -44.97
CA ASN A 94 -9.11 16.68 -45.92
C ASN A 94 -8.46 15.52 -45.15
N ASN A 95 -9.11 14.35 -45.10
CA ASN A 95 -8.98 13.19 -46.03
C ASN A 95 -7.86 12.19 -45.68
N ILE A 96 -8.29 10.96 -45.38
CA ILE A 96 -7.85 9.67 -45.94
C ILE A 96 -6.34 9.40 -45.99
N SER A 97 -5.88 8.37 -45.27
CA SER A 97 -5.30 7.16 -45.92
C SER A 97 -4.92 6.07 -44.93
N SER A 98 -5.57 4.93 -45.13
CA SER A 98 -5.15 3.59 -44.72
C SER A 98 -3.94 3.15 -45.55
N THR A 99 -2.93 2.55 -44.91
CA THR A 99 -1.94 1.72 -45.61
C THR A 99 -1.47 0.60 -44.69
N ASN A 100 -2.00 -0.60 -44.94
CA ASN A 100 -1.38 -1.87 -44.60
C ASN A 100 -0.04 -1.98 -45.34
N ASN A 101 1.00 -2.53 -44.69
CA ASN A 101 1.85 -3.52 -45.35
C ASN A 101 2.57 -4.44 -44.35
N ASN A 102 2.51 -5.71 -44.72
CA ASN A 102 2.93 -6.96 -44.12
C ASN A 102 4.45 -7.14 -43.92
N SER A 103 4.77 -8.22 -43.18
CA SER A 103 6.01 -9.05 -43.20
C SER A 103 7.14 -8.59 -42.24
N ASN A 104 7.72 -9.41 -41.36
CA ASN A 104 7.98 -10.85 -41.42
C ASN A 104 7.86 -11.55 -40.05
N PHE A 105 7.18 -12.70 -40.09
CA PHE A 105 7.23 -13.78 -39.12
C PHE A 105 8.58 -14.52 -39.24
N ILE A 106 9.26 -14.76 -38.11
CA ILE A 106 10.04 -15.99 -37.92
C ILE A 106 9.62 -16.56 -36.56
N ASP A 107 8.81 -17.61 -36.65
CA ASP A 107 8.46 -18.52 -35.59
C ASP A 107 9.69 -19.33 -35.15
N TYR A 108 9.92 -19.39 -33.84
CA TYR A 108 10.45 -20.59 -33.20
C TYR A 108 9.64 -20.88 -31.94
N SER A 109 8.64 -21.73 -32.14
CA SER A 109 8.27 -22.86 -31.28
C SER A 109 8.21 -22.61 -29.77
N SER A 110 7.01 -22.26 -29.33
CA SER A 110 6.27 -22.89 -28.22
C SER A 110 7.05 -23.88 -27.33
N SER A 111 7.34 -23.43 -26.11
CA SER A 111 7.09 -24.25 -24.92
C SER A 111 6.32 -23.40 -23.91
N SER A 112 5.05 -23.73 -23.79
CA SER A 112 4.12 -23.30 -22.75
C SER A 112 4.75 -23.37 -21.36
N GLN A 113 5.08 -22.21 -20.78
CA GLN A 113 5.13 -22.05 -19.33
C GLN A 113 4.16 -20.95 -18.95
N TYR A 114 2.93 -21.36 -18.63
CA TYR A 114 2.13 -20.67 -17.63
C TYR A 114 2.91 -20.74 -16.31
N ASN A 115 3.93 -19.90 -16.17
CA ASN A 115 4.60 -19.70 -14.89
C ASN A 115 3.65 -18.89 -14.03
N SER A 116 3.01 -19.59 -13.10
CA SER A 116 2.37 -18.97 -11.94
C SER A 116 3.27 -17.86 -11.40
N LYS A 117 2.75 -16.64 -11.39
CA LYS A 117 3.47 -15.41 -11.06
C LYS A 117 3.63 -15.31 -9.54
N TYR A 118 4.22 -16.32 -8.91
CA TYR A 118 4.67 -16.21 -7.52
C TYR A 118 5.91 -15.31 -7.52
N ASN A 119 5.68 -13.99 -7.42
CA ASN A 119 6.74 -13.03 -7.16
C ASN A 119 7.49 -13.49 -5.91
N LYS A 120 8.69 -14.03 -6.12
CA LYS A 120 9.57 -14.50 -5.06
C LYS A 120 10.04 -13.28 -4.25
N ILE A 121 9.30 -12.91 -3.19
CA ILE A 121 9.54 -11.73 -2.32
C ILE A 121 10.99 -11.71 -1.85
N ASN A 122 11.88 -10.93 -2.47
CA ASN A 122 13.29 -10.84 -2.08
C ASN A 122 13.51 -9.63 -1.13
N LEU A 123 14.69 -9.55 -0.53
CA LEU A 123 15.02 -8.47 0.42
C LEU A 123 14.88 -7.07 -0.21
N SER A 124 15.31 -6.92 -1.45
CA SER A 124 15.11 -5.69 -2.24
C SER A 124 13.64 -5.29 -2.36
N SER A 125 12.72 -6.25 -2.54
CA SER A 125 11.28 -5.96 -2.57
C SER A 125 10.74 -5.48 -1.22
N ILE A 126 11.26 -6.00 -0.10
CA ILE A 126 10.89 -5.54 1.25
C ILE A 126 11.41 -4.12 1.49
N LEU A 127 12.65 -3.83 1.10
CA LEU A 127 13.21 -2.48 1.19
C LEU A 127 12.42 -1.48 0.35
N LYS A 128 12.00 -1.87 -0.85
CA LYS A 128 11.14 -1.03 -1.70
C LYS A 128 9.76 -0.79 -1.06
N MET A 129 9.17 -1.79 -0.41
CA MET A 129 7.92 -1.62 0.34
C MET A 129 8.11 -0.66 1.52
N ALA A 130 9.18 -0.81 2.31
CA ALA A 130 9.50 0.11 3.40
C ALA A 130 9.68 1.54 2.88
N GLN A 131 10.39 1.72 1.77
CA GLN A 131 10.56 3.03 1.13
C GLN A 131 9.21 3.66 0.75
N ASN A 132 8.33 2.90 0.11
CA ASN A 132 7.00 3.39 -0.27
C ASN A 132 6.16 3.82 0.95
N ILE A 133 6.22 3.05 2.05
CA ILE A 133 5.53 3.41 3.30
C ILE A 133 6.10 4.72 3.86
N ILE A 134 7.43 4.86 3.87
CA ILE A 134 8.09 6.07 4.36
C ILE A 134 7.68 7.29 3.54
N GLU A 135 7.74 7.20 2.22
CA GLU A 135 7.42 8.30 1.30
C GLU A 135 5.95 8.72 1.38
N LYS A 136 5.03 7.77 1.58
CA LYS A 136 3.59 8.05 1.59
C LYS A 136 3.04 8.51 2.93
N PHE A 137 3.62 8.03 4.05
CA PHE A 137 3.02 8.21 5.37
C PHE A 137 3.94 8.86 6.40
N ILE A 138 5.27 8.74 6.28
CA ILE A 138 6.20 9.13 7.36
C ILE A 138 6.90 10.46 7.09
N LEU A 139 7.21 10.76 5.82
CA LEU A 139 7.89 12.01 5.47
C LEU A 139 6.98 13.23 5.68
N PRO A 140 7.53 14.36 6.11
CA PRO A 140 6.79 15.61 6.20
C PRO A 140 6.22 16.02 4.84
N ASN A 141 4.97 16.47 4.82
CA ASN A 141 4.20 16.84 3.63
C ASN A 141 3.93 15.67 2.66
N SER A 142 3.94 14.43 3.16
CA SER A 142 3.50 13.28 2.36
C SER A 142 1.99 13.29 2.16
N GLU A 143 1.52 12.69 1.06
CA GLU A 143 0.10 12.70 0.67
C GLU A 143 -0.82 12.15 1.76
N TYR A 144 -0.35 11.13 2.47
CA TYR A 144 -1.06 10.48 3.57
C TYR A 144 -0.24 10.55 4.86
N GLU A 145 0.42 11.68 5.11
CA GLU A 145 1.23 11.88 6.32
C GLU A 145 0.44 11.51 7.59
N ILE A 146 0.94 10.52 8.34
CA ILE A 146 0.34 10.13 9.61
C ILE A 146 0.90 11.00 10.74
N SER A 147 0.02 11.41 11.65
CA SER A 147 0.42 12.15 12.85
C SER A 147 1.06 11.22 13.87
N VAL A 148 2.38 11.06 13.79
CA VAL A 148 3.20 10.31 14.76
C VAL A 148 4.27 11.20 15.39
N ASP A 149 4.76 10.81 16.57
CA ASP A 149 5.81 11.56 17.25
C ASP A 149 7.09 11.65 16.39
N ASN A 150 7.69 12.85 16.36
CA ASN A 150 8.89 13.13 15.56
C ASN A 150 10.07 12.17 15.88
N LYS A 151 10.18 11.66 17.11
CA LYS A 151 11.19 10.67 17.47
C LYS A 151 10.94 9.35 16.75
N ILE A 152 9.68 8.94 16.58
CA ILE A 152 9.32 7.73 15.84
C ILE A 152 9.66 7.90 14.36
N SER A 153 9.24 9.01 13.73
CA SER A 153 9.59 9.28 12.32
C SER A 153 11.10 9.28 12.08
N LYS A 154 11.87 9.94 12.97
CA LYS A 154 13.34 9.94 12.90
C LYS A 154 13.94 8.55 13.06
N LYS A 155 13.42 7.75 14.00
CA LYS A 155 13.86 6.36 14.21
C LYS A 155 13.61 5.53 12.96
N VAL A 156 12.42 5.59 12.38
CA VAL A 156 12.06 4.91 11.12
C VAL A 156 13.04 5.28 10.01
N ILE A 157 13.24 6.57 9.75
CA ILE A 157 14.11 7.07 8.66
C ILE A 157 15.56 6.62 8.88
N THR A 158 16.07 6.76 10.11
CA THR A 158 17.46 6.39 10.43
C THR A 158 17.69 4.88 10.28
N THR A 159 16.77 4.06 10.78
CA THR A 159 16.82 2.61 10.62
C THR A 159 16.77 2.22 9.15
N PHE A 160 15.85 2.79 8.37
CA PHE A 160 15.75 2.48 6.94
C PHE A 160 17.03 2.83 6.18
N ASN A 161 17.61 4.01 6.41
CA ASN A 161 18.83 4.43 5.74
C ASN A 161 20.01 3.50 6.04
N LYS A 162 20.17 3.06 7.30
CA LYS A 162 21.16 2.04 7.67
C LYS A 162 21.04 0.77 6.82
N TYR A 163 19.83 0.23 6.66
CA TYR A 163 19.62 -1.00 5.88
C TYR A 163 19.74 -0.77 4.37
N LYS A 164 19.35 0.40 3.87
CA LYS A 164 19.52 0.79 2.47
C LYS A 164 21.00 0.89 2.08
N GLU A 165 21.84 1.42 2.97
CA GLU A 165 23.29 1.46 2.79
C GLU A 165 23.90 0.05 2.81
N MET A 166 23.47 -0.81 3.72
CA MET A 166 23.92 -2.21 3.78
C MET A 166 23.56 -3.00 2.50
N ASP A 167 22.35 -2.81 1.97
CA ASP A 167 21.93 -3.41 0.70
C ASP A 167 22.79 -2.90 -0.47
N SER A 168 23.04 -1.60 -0.52
CA SER A 168 23.90 -0.97 -1.56
C SER A 168 25.34 -1.50 -1.52
N ASN A 169 25.83 -1.86 -0.34
CA ASN A 169 27.17 -2.40 -0.14
C ASN A 169 27.23 -3.94 -0.27
N ASN A 170 26.13 -4.61 -0.65
CA ASN A 170 26.00 -6.08 -0.67
C ASN A 170 26.38 -6.76 0.66
N SER A 171 26.20 -6.07 1.79
CA SER A 171 26.61 -6.54 3.12
C SER A 171 25.45 -7.06 3.96
N LEU A 172 24.24 -7.14 3.39
CA LEU A 172 23.03 -7.52 4.11
C LEU A 172 22.71 -9.00 3.87
N PHE A 173 23.02 -9.85 4.86
CA PHE A 173 22.73 -11.29 4.78
C PHE A 173 21.34 -11.62 5.35
N ILE A 174 20.80 -12.78 4.97
CA ILE A 174 19.47 -13.24 5.39
C ILE A 174 19.39 -13.40 6.92
N GLU A 175 20.46 -13.87 7.54
CA GLU A 175 20.57 -14.10 8.99
C GLU A 175 20.57 -12.77 9.78
N ASP A 176 21.16 -11.72 9.20
CA ASP A 176 21.10 -10.36 9.77
C ASP A 176 19.70 -9.76 9.67
N PHE A 177 18.94 -10.14 8.65
CA PHE A 177 17.59 -9.61 8.42
C PHE A 177 16.56 -10.16 9.42
N GLU A 178 16.56 -11.46 9.73
CA GLU A 178 15.53 -12.05 10.61
C GLU A 178 15.54 -11.46 12.02
N ASN A 179 16.71 -11.04 12.51
CA ASN A 179 16.89 -10.40 13.80
C ASN A 179 17.09 -8.88 13.70
N SER A 180 16.82 -8.29 12.52
CA SER A 180 17.04 -6.88 12.28
C SER A 180 15.93 -5.99 12.84
N ASP A 181 16.31 -4.76 13.18
CA ASP A 181 15.38 -3.67 13.47
C ASP A 181 14.47 -3.33 12.27
N LEU A 182 14.84 -3.75 11.05
CA LEU A 182 14.04 -3.56 9.85
C LEU A 182 12.70 -4.32 9.92
N THR A 183 12.67 -5.48 10.58
CA THR A 183 11.46 -6.32 10.70
C THR A 183 10.36 -5.70 11.56
N SER A 184 10.75 -4.79 12.45
CA SER A 184 9.90 -4.05 13.39
C SER A 184 9.95 -2.54 13.16
N ILE A 185 10.45 -2.09 12.01
CA ILE A 185 10.77 -0.67 11.75
C ILE A 185 9.58 0.26 11.96
N PHE A 186 8.35 -0.22 11.71
CA PHE A 186 7.12 0.55 11.81
C PHE A 186 6.27 0.23 13.06
N ASP A 187 6.73 -0.66 13.97
CA ASP A 187 5.89 -1.15 15.08
C ASP A 187 5.48 -0.01 16.04
N ASP A 188 6.37 0.93 16.34
CA ASP A 188 6.06 2.10 17.18
C ASP A 188 5.03 3.02 16.50
N ALA A 189 5.21 3.31 15.20
CA ALA A 189 4.26 4.12 14.43
C ALA A 189 2.88 3.44 14.33
N TYR A 190 2.87 2.12 14.18
CA TYR A 190 1.63 1.33 14.16
C TYR A 190 0.86 1.40 15.48
N GLU A 191 1.52 1.29 16.63
CA GLU A 191 0.83 1.42 17.91
C GLU A 191 0.31 2.85 18.17
N GLU A 192 1.02 3.88 17.69
CA GLU A 192 0.52 5.26 17.74
C GLU A 192 -0.70 5.46 16.83
N VAL A 193 -0.65 4.97 15.58
CA VAL A 193 -1.80 4.97 14.66
C VAL A 193 -3.00 4.24 15.24
N LEU A 194 -2.81 3.08 15.85
CA LEU A 194 -3.89 2.35 16.52
C LEU A 194 -4.47 3.14 17.69
N THR A 195 -3.63 3.85 18.44
CA THR A 195 -4.07 4.70 19.55
C THR A 195 -4.90 5.87 19.04
N ASN A 196 -4.45 6.52 17.95
CA ASN A 196 -5.16 7.60 17.28
C ASN A 196 -6.52 7.12 16.73
N LEU A 197 -6.55 6.00 16.01
CA LEU A 197 -7.79 5.39 15.54
C LEU A 197 -8.73 5.06 16.71
N TYR A 198 -8.20 4.55 17.82
CA TYR A 198 -9.03 4.20 18.96
C TYR A 198 -9.67 5.42 19.62
N LEU A 199 -8.85 6.42 19.98
CA LEU A 199 -9.30 7.58 20.75
C LEU A 199 -10.13 8.55 19.91
N ASN A 200 -9.75 8.77 18.66
CA ASN A 200 -10.31 9.86 17.86
C ASN A 200 -11.52 9.43 17.04
N THR A 201 -11.56 8.19 16.56
CA THR A 201 -12.52 7.79 15.51
C THR A 201 -13.35 6.57 15.89
N TYR A 202 -12.74 5.51 16.42
CA TYR A 202 -13.45 4.29 16.83
C TYR A 202 -14.52 4.54 17.90
N LEU A 203 -14.20 5.33 18.95
CA LEU A 203 -15.18 5.64 19.99
C LEU A 203 -16.38 6.45 19.46
N LYS A 204 -16.17 7.28 18.42
CA LYS A 204 -17.27 7.99 17.75
C LYS A 204 -18.09 7.05 16.89
N TYR A 205 -17.42 6.18 16.12
CA TYR A 205 -18.06 5.18 15.26
C TYR A 205 -19.01 4.27 16.06
N ILE A 206 -18.55 3.72 17.18
CA ILE A 206 -19.40 2.87 18.04
C ILE A 206 -20.57 3.66 18.63
N LYS A 207 -20.38 4.92 19.02
CA LYS A 207 -21.47 5.77 19.49
C LYS A 207 -22.51 6.07 18.42
N LYS A 208 -22.11 6.16 17.14
CA LYS A 208 -23.03 6.35 16.02
C LYS A 208 -23.91 5.12 15.84
N GLY A 209 -23.32 3.92 15.78
CA GLY A 209 -24.07 2.67 15.64
C GLY A 209 -24.94 2.26 16.83
N LEU A 210 -24.85 2.95 17.97
CA LEU A 210 -25.75 2.76 19.13
C LEU A 210 -26.99 3.68 19.08
N LYS A 211 -27.05 4.62 18.15
CA LYS A 211 -28.16 5.58 18.00
C LYS A 211 -29.15 5.22 16.90
N ASP A 212 -28.82 4.21 16.09
CA ASP A 212 -29.68 3.59 15.08
C ASP A 212 -30.32 2.32 15.66
#